data_AF-A0A2V9BEX1-F1
#
_entry.id   AF-A0A2V9BEX1-F1
#
_cell.length_a   1.000
_cell.length_b   1.000
_cell.length_c   1.000
_cell.angle_alpha   90.00
_cell.angle_beta   90.00
_cell.angle_gamma   90.00
#
_symmetry.space_group_name_H-M   'P 1'
#
loop_
_entity.id
_entity.type
_entity.pdbx_description
1 polymer ?
#
loop_
_entity_poly.entity_id
_entity_poly.type
_entity_poly.pdbx_seq_one_letter_code
_entity_poly.pdbx_strand_id
1 'polypeptide(L)'
;QFYYTFTNPFLNEIGVQNAAGKMTMGQMSELLFMVTLPWFFRRLGVKYTLMLGMFAWVLRYVCFGTGNSSNLVWLLYLGIVLHGICYDFFFVTGQVYVDQKAPSALRAA
;
A
#
# COMPACT_ATOMS: atom_id res chain seq x y z
N GLN A 1 -2.37 5.55 7.66
CA GLN A 1 -3.42 6.39 8.29
C GLN A 1 -4.64 6.53 7.37
N PHE A 2 -4.55 7.16 6.19
CA PHE A 2 -5.71 7.30 5.27
C PHE A 2 -6.49 6.00 5.00
N TYR A 3 -5.79 4.91 4.65
CA TYR A 3 -6.46 3.67 4.28
C TYR A 3 -7.25 3.02 5.42
N TYR A 4 -6.63 2.87 6.59
CA TYR A 4 -7.25 2.19 7.73
C TYR A 4 -8.41 2.99 8.33
N THR A 5 -8.33 4.32 8.33
CA THR A 5 -9.31 5.17 9.02
C THR A 5 -10.41 5.69 8.09
N PHE A 6 -10.06 6.10 6.87
CA PHE A 6 -10.97 6.87 6.01
C PHE A 6 -11.49 6.13 4.78
N THR A 7 -10.84 5.04 4.35
CA THR A 7 -11.30 4.31 3.16
C THR A 7 -12.66 3.65 3.38
N ASN A 8 -12.94 3.11 4.58
CA ASN A 8 -14.24 2.51 4.85
C ASN A 8 -15.37 3.56 4.81
N PRO A 9 -15.30 4.68 5.55
CA PRO A 9 -16.28 5.77 5.42
C PRO A 9 -16.43 6.27 3.98
N PHE A 10 -15.32 6.54 3.28
CA PHE A 10 -15.32 7.02 1.90
C PHE A 10 -16.08 6.07 0.95
N LEU A 11 -15.77 4.77 1.00
CA LEU A 11 -16.42 3.78 0.14
C LEU A 11 -17.92 3.67 0.43
N ASN A 12 -18.33 3.72 1.70
CA ASN A 12 -19.75 3.71 2.05
C ASN A 12 -20.46 4.98 1.56
N GLU A 13 -19.83 6.16 1.71
CA GLU A 13 -20.40 7.45 1.30
C GLU A 13 -20.66 7.52 -0.21
N ILE A 14 -19.75 6.98 -1.03
CA ILE A 14 -19.93 6.91 -2.48
C ILE A 14 -20.84 5.74 -2.92
N GLY A 15 -21.42 4.98 -1.98
CA GLY A 15 -22.41 3.93 -2.25
C GLY A 15 -21.83 2.54 -2.56
N VAL A 16 -20.56 2.26 -2.24
CA VAL A 16 -19.99 0.92 -2.40
C VAL A 16 -20.51 -0.02 -1.32
N GLN A 17 -21.21 -1.06 -1.74
CA GLN A 17 -21.73 -2.09 -0.85
C GLN A 17 -20.61 -2.95 -0.25
N ASN A 18 -20.78 -3.34 1.02
CA ASN A 18 -19.83 -4.18 1.76
C ASN A 18 -18.37 -3.64 1.72
N ALA A 19 -18.20 -2.34 1.98
CA ALA A 19 -16.89 -1.67 1.96
C ALA A 19 -15.85 -2.38 2.85
N ALA A 20 -16.25 -2.80 4.06
CA ALA A 20 -15.38 -3.54 4.98
C ALA A 20 -14.88 -4.85 4.37
N GLY A 21 -15.79 -5.64 3.79
CA GLY A 21 -15.44 -6.88 3.09
C GLY A 21 -14.51 -6.63 1.92
N LYS A 22 -14.69 -5.54 1.16
CA LYS A 22 -13.80 -5.19 0.05
C LYS A 22 -12.39 -4.80 0.53
N MET A 23 -12.27 -4.09 1.65
CA MET A 23 -10.97 -3.70 2.20
C MET A 23 -10.12 -4.87 2.68
N THR A 24 -10.73 -6.04 2.95
CA THR A 24 -9.98 -7.27 3.27
C THR A 24 -9.04 -7.70 2.13
N MET A 25 -9.37 -7.38 0.87
CA MET A 25 -8.48 -7.62 -0.27
C MET A 25 -7.16 -6.86 -0.12
N GLY A 26 -7.18 -5.66 0.46
CA GLY A 26 -5.97 -4.91 0.75
C GLY A 26 -5.12 -5.57 1.84
N GLN A 27 -5.76 -6.17 2.85
CA GLN A 27 -5.07 -6.93 3.90
C GLN A 27 -4.45 -8.23 3.35
N MET A 28 -5.17 -8.94 2.49
CA MET A 28 -4.61 -10.10 1.79
C MET A 28 -3.43 -9.71 0.90
N SER A 29 -3.53 -8.56 0.22
CA SER A 29 -2.42 -8.04 -0.56
C SER A 29 -1.20 -7.69 0.30
N GLU A 30 -1.41 -7.07 1.46
CA GLU A 30 -0.34 -6.76 2.43
C GLU A 30 0.37 -8.04 2.87
N LEU A 31 -0.36 -9.07 3.30
CA LEU A 31 0.23 -10.36 3.66
C LEU A 31 1.04 -10.98 2.50
N LEU A 32 0.52 -10.90 1.27
CA LEU A 32 1.20 -11.44 0.09
C LEU A 32 2.50 -10.68 -0.23
N PHE A 33 2.49 -9.35 -0.16
CA PHE A 33 3.68 -8.55 -0.46
C PHE A 33 4.72 -8.63 0.66
N MET A 34 4.30 -8.74 1.91
CA MET A 34 5.20 -8.98 3.04
C MET A 34 5.97 -10.30 2.88
N VAL A 35 5.32 -11.39 2.48
CA VAL A 35 5.98 -12.68 2.22
C VAL A 35 6.94 -12.61 1.03
N THR A 36 6.62 -11.80 0.02
CA THR A 36 7.44 -11.69 -1.20
C THR A 36 8.52 -10.62 -1.12
N LEU A 37 8.52 -9.74 -0.10
CA LEU A 37 9.53 -8.69 0.11
C LEU A 37 10.99 -9.17 -0.01
N PRO A 38 11.42 -10.30 0.60
CA PRO A 38 12.80 -10.77 0.49
C PRO A 38 13.23 -11.04 -0.96
N TRP A 39 12.30 -11.51 -1.79
CA TRP A 39 12.54 -11.72 -3.22
C TRP A 39 12.75 -10.40 -3.95
N PHE A 40 11.92 -9.39 -3.65
CA PHE A 40 12.08 -8.03 -4.21
C PHE A 40 13.40 -7.39 -3.77
N PHE A 41 13.82 -7.54 -2.52
CA PHE A 41 15.12 -7.05 -2.07
C PHE A 41 16.28 -7.72 -2.79
N ARG A 42 16.20 -9.04 -3.03
CA ARG A 42 17.24 -9.76 -3.77
C ARG A 42 17.31 -9.34 -5.25
N ARG A 43 16.16 -9.07 -5.88
CA ARG A 43 16.08 -8.77 -7.32
C ARG A 43 16.25 -7.30 -7.66
N LEU A 44 15.60 -6.42 -6.92
CA LEU A 44 15.54 -4.97 -7.19
C LEU A 44 16.41 -4.17 -6.22
N GLY A 45 16.66 -4.67 -5.02
CA GLY A 45 17.35 -3.92 -3.97
C GLY A 45 16.47 -2.85 -3.31
N VAL A 46 16.94 -2.35 -2.16
CA VAL A 46 16.18 -1.44 -1.29
C VAL A 46 15.73 -0.16 -2.01
N LYS A 47 16.63 0.48 -2.78
CA LYS A 47 16.36 1.75 -3.47
C LYS A 47 15.20 1.61 -4.48
N TYR A 48 15.21 0.58 -5.31
CA TYR A 48 14.19 0.41 -6.35
C TYR A 48 12.86 -0.10 -5.79
N THR A 49 12.88 -0.98 -4.78
CA THR A 49 11.67 -1.38 -4.06
C THR A 49 10.98 -0.16 -3.44
N LEU A 50 11.74 0.75 -2.81
CA LEU A 50 11.20 1.99 -2.25
C LEU A 50 10.54 2.89 -3.31
N MET A 51 11.21 3.09 -4.45
CA MET A 51 10.65 3.89 -5.56
C MET A 51 9.36 3.27 -6.13
N LEU A 52 9.28 1.94 -6.22
CA LEU A 52 8.06 1.23 -6.61
C LEU A 52 6.92 1.47 -5.62
N GLY A 53 7.20 1.44 -4.31
CA GLY A 53 6.22 1.77 -3.27
C GLY A 53 5.67 3.20 -3.42
N MET A 54 6.56 4.18 -3.64
CA MET A 54 6.17 5.58 -3.87
C MET A 54 5.31 5.75 -5.13
N PHE A 55 5.68 5.08 -6.23
CA PHE A 55 4.93 5.11 -7.47
C PHE A 55 3.54 4.46 -7.33
N ALA A 56 3.47 3.29 -6.70
CA ALA A 56 2.22 2.61 -6.40
C ALA A 56 1.30 3.49 -5.54
N TRP A 57 1.86 4.29 -4.64
CA TRP A 57 1.10 5.21 -3.81
C TRP A 57 0.46 6.35 -4.61
N VAL A 58 1.17 6.91 -5.59
CA VAL A 58 0.59 7.90 -6.52
C VAL A 58 -0.55 7.25 -7.33
N LEU A 59 -0.32 6.09 -7.92
CA LEU A 59 -1.34 5.36 -8.68
C LEU A 59 -2.58 5.08 -7.83
N ARG A 60 -2.39 4.70 -6.57
CA ARG A 60 -3.47 4.46 -5.63
C ARG A 60 -4.34 5.70 -5.44
N TYR A 61 -3.76 6.87 -5.22
CA TYR A 61 -4.56 8.09 -5.05
C TYR A 61 -5.27 8.49 -6.34
N VAL A 62 -4.66 8.27 -7.51
CA VAL A 62 -5.35 8.44 -8.79
C VAL A 62 -6.57 7.52 -8.88
N CYS A 63 -6.41 6.25 -8.50
CA CYS A 63 -7.50 5.27 -8.49
C CYS A 63 -8.65 5.67 -7.56
N PHE A 64 -8.35 6.10 -6.32
CA PHE A 64 -9.39 6.55 -5.39
C PHE A 64 -10.01 7.90 -5.76
N GLY A 65 -9.24 8.80 -6.36
CA GLY A 65 -9.73 10.12 -6.78
C GLY A 65 -10.58 10.10 -8.05
N THR A 66 -10.44 9.07 -8.89
CA THR A 66 -11.18 8.95 -10.17
C THR A 66 -12.20 7.81 -10.18
N GLY A 67 -12.09 6.85 -9.27
CA GLY A 67 -13.02 5.73 -9.13
C GLY A 67 -14.40 6.15 -8.62
N ASN A 68 -15.43 5.37 -8.95
CA ASN A 68 -16.80 5.57 -8.48
C ASN A 68 -17.48 4.22 -8.21
N SER A 69 -18.69 4.24 -7.65
CA SER A 69 -19.45 3.02 -7.32
C SER A 69 -20.16 2.35 -8.51
N SER A 70 -20.06 2.92 -9.73
CA SER A 70 -20.68 2.40 -10.95
C SER A 70 -19.62 1.87 -11.92
N ASN A 71 -19.42 2.55 -13.05
CA ASN A 71 -18.59 2.08 -14.17
C ASN A 71 -17.09 2.03 -13.85
N LEU A 72 -16.65 2.79 -12.84
CA LEU A 72 -15.24 2.90 -12.46
C LEU A 72 -14.92 2.23 -11.12
N VAL A 73 -15.77 1.30 -10.67
CA VAL A 73 -15.55 0.57 -9.40
C VAL A 73 -14.26 -0.27 -9.42
N TRP A 74 -13.82 -0.69 -10.60
CA TRP A 74 -12.57 -1.43 -10.76
C TRP A 74 -11.34 -0.61 -10.34
N LEU A 75 -11.38 0.73 -10.50
CA LEU A 75 -10.32 1.61 -10.01
C LEU A 75 -10.26 1.58 -8.49
N LEU A 76 -11.41 1.55 -7.81
CA LEU A 76 -11.45 1.42 -6.35
C LEU A 76 -10.86 0.08 -5.89
N TYR A 77 -11.16 -1.02 -6.59
CA TYR A 77 -10.56 -2.32 -6.29
C TYR A 77 -9.06 -2.34 -6.56
N LEU A 78 -8.60 -1.74 -7.64
CA LEU A 78 -7.18 -1.59 -7.92
C LEU A 78 -6.48 -0.78 -6.80
N GLY A 79 -7.07 0.34 -6.39
CA GLY A 79 -6.55 1.16 -5.28
C GLY A 79 -6.52 0.41 -3.93
N ILE A 80 -7.49 -0.47 -3.68
CA ILE A 80 -7.51 -1.36 -2.51
C ILE A 80 -6.37 -2.40 -2.59
N VAL A 81 -6.22 -3.08 -3.72
CA VAL A 81 -5.20 -4.13 -3.91
C VAL A 81 -3.79 -3.54 -3.92
N LEU A 82 -3.60 -2.31 -4.39
CA LEU A 82 -2.31 -1.62 -4.31
C LEU A 82 -1.85 -1.38 -2.85
N HIS A 83 -2.70 -1.65 -1.85
CA HIS A 83 -2.37 -1.41 -0.45
C HIS A 83 -1.10 -2.12 0.01
N GLY A 84 -0.93 -3.40 -0.30
CA GLY A 84 0.25 -4.14 0.15
C GLY A 84 1.54 -3.55 -0.39
N ILE A 85 1.59 -3.25 -1.70
CA ILE A 85 2.76 -2.60 -2.32
C ILE A 85 3.01 -1.24 -1.66
N CYS A 86 1.98 -0.41 -1.50
CA CYS A 86 2.15 0.91 -0.90
C CYS A 86 2.67 0.84 0.54
N TYR A 87 2.18 -0.12 1.32
CA TYR A 87 2.55 -0.22 2.73
C TYR A 87 3.93 -0.87 2.89
N ASP A 88 4.10 -2.09 2.38
CA ASP A 88 5.32 -2.89 2.57
C ASP A 88 6.53 -2.25 1.88
N PHE A 89 6.36 -1.83 0.62
CA PHE A 89 7.51 -1.35 -0.15
C PHE A 89 7.91 0.07 0.25
N PHE A 90 7.01 0.84 0.88
CA PHE A 90 7.36 2.16 1.39
C PHE A 90 7.84 2.09 2.84
N PHE A 91 7.01 1.57 3.75
CA PHE A 91 7.30 1.62 5.19
C PHE A 91 8.34 0.60 5.61
N VAL A 92 8.15 -0.68 5.28
CA VAL A 92 9.10 -1.75 5.70
C VAL A 92 10.45 -1.55 5.01
N THR A 93 10.45 -1.28 3.70
CA THR A 93 11.70 -0.98 2.98
C THR A 93 12.35 0.31 3.45
N GLY A 94 11.56 1.33 3.79
CA GLY A 94 12.06 2.60 4.33
C GLY A 94 12.73 2.41 5.69
N GLN A 95 12.15 1.61 6.58
CA GLN A 95 12.75 1.22 7.85
C GLN A 95 14.09 0.50 7.62
N VAL A 96 14.11 -0.50 6.74
CA VAL A 96 15.34 -1.22 6.37
C VAL A 96 16.41 -0.28 5.80
N TYR A 97 16.02 0.69 4.97
CA TYR A 97 16.94 1.68 4.42
C TYR A 97 17.52 2.61 5.51
N VAL A 98 16.66 3.13 6.38
CA VAL A 98 17.06 4.00 7.50
C VAL A 98 17.98 3.24 8.42
N ASP A 99 17.65 2.00 8.79
CA ASP A 99 18.52 1.16 9.62
C ASP A 99 19.88 1.01 8.95
N GLN A 100 19.96 0.62 7.67
CA GLN A 100 21.24 0.48 6.99
C GLN A 100 22.08 1.76 6.98
N LYS A 101 21.45 2.94 6.92
CA LYS A 101 22.16 4.22 6.80
C LYS A 101 22.43 4.93 8.13
N ALA A 102 21.60 4.70 9.14
CA ALA A 102 21.72 5.34 10.45
C ALA A 102 22.92 4.77 11.23
N PRO A 103 23.71 5.64 11.91
CA PRO A 103 24.68 5.21 12.91
C PRO A 103 24.00 4.37 14.00
N SER A 104 24.71 3.38 14.54
CA SER A 104 24.16 2.45 15.54
C SER A 104 23.53 3.13 16.75
N ALA A 105 24.01 4.32 17.15
CA ALA A 105 23.47 5.11 18.26
C ALA A 105 22.09 5.74 18.01
N LEU A 106 21.61 5.78 16.77
CA LEU A 106 20.34 6.42 16.38
C LEU A 106 19.28 5.44 15.85
N ARG A 107 19.61 4.15 15.78
CA ARG A 107 18.64 3.11 15.41
C ARG A 107 17.69 2.87 16.59
N ALA A 108 16.38 2.84 16.32
CA ALA A 108 15.42 2.37 17.32
C ALA A 108 15.62 0.86 17.50
N ALA A 109 15.67 0.41 18.76
CA ALA A 109 15.89 -0.98 19.14
C ALA A 109 14.78 -1.91 18.66
#